data_AF-L7M3S5-F1
#
_entry.id   AF-L7M3S5-F1
#
_cell.length_a   1.000
_cell.length_b   1.000
_cell.length_c   1.000
_cell.angle_alpha   90.00
_cell.angle_beta   90.00
_cell.angle_gamma   90.00
#
_symmetry.space_group_name_H-M   'P 1'
#
loop_
_entity.id
_entity.type
_entity.pdbx_description
1 polymer ?
#
loop_
_entity_poly.entity_id
_entity_poly.type
_entity_poly.pdbx_seq_one_letter_code
_entity_poly.pdbx_strand_id
1 'polypeptide(L)'
;MPVRPSVKSFFFQLHTNTLPVKTWLEERGISVPWSVNCSLCNKPETVEHAFIECWDAVFHWDILQRTLRKDLPITPYGIRFLPTLNEDTVPYDMFMLLSLHCLWKSRMDVRHMELNPRPVREYFIESLCYMKALYSLQEDEPPWMNVLNELVNLKRF
;
A
#
# COMPACT_ATOMS: atom_id res chain seq x y z
N MET A 1 4.52 16.56 -2.23
CA MET A 1 4.73 15.12 -2.41
C MET A 1 4.30 14.68 -3.80
N PRO A 2 5.21 14.17 -4.64
CA PRO A 2 4.94 13.74 -6.01
C PRO A 2 4.23 12.38 -6.08
N VAL A 3 3.09 12.24 -5.39
CA VAL A 3 2.23 11.04 -5.43
C VAL A 3 1.06 11.24 -6.38
N ARG A 4 0.69 10.20 -7.12
CA ARG A 4 -0.43 10.25 -8.08
C ARG A 4 -1.75 10.62 -7.36
N PRO A 5 -2.67 11.37 -8.00
CA PRO A 5 -3.94 11.75 -7.38
C PRO A 5 -4.78 10.57 -6.87
N SER A 6 -4.73 9.43 -7.56
CA SER A 6 -5.43 8.20 -7.13
C SER A 6 -5.01 7.71 -5.75
N VAL A 7 -3.74 7.89 -5.39
CA VAL A 7 -3.19 7.53 -4.09
C VAL A 7 -3.80 8.39 -2.99
N LYS A 8 -3.98 9.68 -3.26
CA LYS A 8 -4.61 10.63 -2.32
C LYS A 8 -6.08 10.30 -2.11
N SER A 9 -6.83 10.05 -3.19
CA SER A 9 -8.24 9.67 -3.09
C SER A 9 -8.43 8.36 -2.32
N PHE A 10 -7.58 7.37 -2.60
CA PHE A 10 -7.55 6.13 -1.83
C PHE A 10 -7.30 6.37 -0.35
N PHE A 11 -6.27 7.16 -0.01
CA PHE A 11 -5.92 7.41 1.39
C PHE A 11 -7.00 8.17 2.13
N PHE A 12 -7.65 9.13 1.48
CA PHE A 12 -8.80 9.81 2.05
C PHE A 12 -9.90 8.81 2.43
N GLN A 13 -10.25 7.88 1.54
CA GLN A 13 -11.25 6.83 1.83
C GLN A 13 -10.82 5.89 2.95
N LEU A 14 -9.53 5.52 3.00
CA LEU A 14 -8.98 4.68 4.07
C LEU A 14 -9.05 5.40 5.42
N HIS A 15 -8.66 6.68 5.45
CA HIS A 15 -8.64 7.52 6.64
C HIS A 15 -10.05 7.76 7.21
N THR A 16 -11.04 7.97 6.34
CA THR A 16 -12.43 8.25 6.73
C THR A 16 -13.30 7.00 6.92
N ASN A 17 -12.72 5.80 6.85
CA ASN A 17 -13.46 4.52 6.89
C ASN A 17 -14.57 4.42 5.82
N THR A 18 -14.30 4.96 4.63
CA THR A 18 -15.19 4.84 3.47
C THR A 18 -14.57 4.03 2.34
N LEU A 19 -13.50 3.28 2.61
CA LEU A 19 -12.89 2.41 1.63
C LEU A 19 -13.81 1.20 1.38
N PRO A 20 -14.16 0.88 0.11
CA PRO A 20 -15.16 -0.13 -0.20
C PRO A 20 -14.58 -1.56 -0.14
N VAL A 21 -14.11 -1.96 1.04
CA VAL A 21 -13.79 -3.36 1.37
C VAL A 21 -15.08 -4.18 1.39
N LYS A 22 -15.00 -5.50 1.23
CA LYS A 22 -16.21 -6.35 1.08
C LYS A 22 -17.17 -6.25 2.26
N THR A 23 -16.64 -6.25 3.49
CA THR A 23 -17.46 -6.11 4.71
C THR A 23 -18.19 -4.77 4.74
N TRP A 24 -17.52 -3.68 4.40
CA TRP A 24 -18.12 -2.35 4.27
C TRP A 24 -19.22 -2.29 3.21
N LEU A 25 -19.04 -2.98 2.07
CA LEU A 25 -20.05 -3.06 1.01
C LEU A 25 -21.31 -3.80 1.50
N GLU A 26 -21.13 -4.94 2.16
CA GLU A 26 -22.22 -5.72 2.74
C GLU A 26 -23.01 -4.92 3.79
N GLU A 27 -22.32 -4.22 4.70
CA GLU A 27 -22.93 -3.34 5.70
C GLU A 27 -23.79 -2.22 5.08
N ARG A 28 -23.47 -1.81 3.85
CA ARG A 28 -24.21 -0.77 3.09
C ARG A 28 -25.29 -1.34 2.18
N GLY A 29 -25.53 -2.65 2.22
CA GLY A 29 -26.50 -3.34 1.35
C GLY A 29 -26.07 -3.38 -0.12
N ILE A 30 -24.78 -3.15 -0.41
CA ILE A 30 -24.22 -3.27 -1.75
C ILE A 30 -23.87 -4.74 -1.96
N SER A 31 -24.37 -5.32 -3.07
CA SER A 31 -24.12 -6.72 -3.40
C SER A 31 -22.63 -6.99 -3.57
N VAL A 32 -22.10 -7.92 -2.77
CA VAL A 32 -20.74 -8.46 -2.91
C VAL A 32 -20.86 -9.86 -3.52
N PRO A 33 -20.38 -10.07 -4.76
CA PRO A 33 -20.43 -11.39 -5.38
C PRO A 33 -19.69 -12.45 -4.55
N TRP A 34 -20.25 -13.65 -4.52
CA TRP A 34 -19.70 -14.88 -3.93
C TRP A 34 -19.59 -14.90 -2.41
N SER A 35 -18.74 -14.03 -1.84
CA SER A 35 -18.46 -14.01 -0.41
C SER A 35 -17.75 -12.73 0.00
N VAL A 36 -18.02 -12.30 1.24
CA VAL A 36 -17.28 -11.23 1.92
C VAL A 36 -15.89 -11.65 2.39
N ASN A 37 -15.57 -12.95 2.31
CA ASN A 37 -14.26 -13.45 2.71
C ASN A 37 -13.19 -13.13 1.68
N CYS A 38 -11.96 -12.90 2.16
CA CYS A 38 -10.77 -12.83 1.34
C CYS A 38 -10.49 -14.19 0.71
N SER A 39 -10.16 -14.19 -0.59
CA SER A 39 -9.85 -15.41 -1.36
C SER A 39 -8.59 -16.14 -0.89
N LEU A 40 -7.64 -15.44 -0.25
CA LEU A 40 -6.38 -16.01 0.20
C LEU A 40 -6.48 -16.62 1.60
N CYS A 41 -7.15 -15.92 2.53
CA CYS A 41 -7.17 -16.27 3.94
C CYS A 41 -8.49 -16.88 4.42
N ASN A 42 -9.55 -16.84 3.59
CA ASN A 42 -10.91 -17.25 3.93
C ASN A 42 -11.46 -16.63 5.24
N LYS A 43 -11.07 -15.37 5.51
CA LYS A 43 -11.57 -14.55 6.62
C LYS A 43 -12.34 -13.34 6.06
N PRO A 44 -13.28 -12.75 6.80
CA PRO A 44 -13.97 -11.54 6.38
C PRO A 44 -12.99 -10.45 5.95
N GLU A 45 -13.17 -9.88 4.77
CA GLU A 45 -12.28 -8.83 4.25
C GLU A 45 -12.65 -7.48 4.87
N THR A 46 -12.08 -7.21 6.04
CA THR A 46 -12.06 -5.89 6.71
C THR A 46 -10.85 -5.07 6.26
N VAL A 47 -10.78 -3.79 6.69
CA VAL A 47 -9.61 -2.94 6.46
C VAL A 47 -8.36 -3.53 7.13
N GLU A 48 -8.51 -3.97 8.38
CA GLU A 48 -7.45 -4.59 9.17
C GLU A 48 -6.97 -5.88 8.50
N HIS A 49 -7.90 -6.72 8.06
CA HIS A 49 -7.55 -7.92 7.30
C HIS A 49 -6.81 -7.57 6.01
N ALA A 50 -7.35 -6.64 5.22
CA ALA A 50 -6.84 -6.34 3.89
C ALA A 50 -5.42 -5.77 3.89
N PHE A 51 -5.07 -4.96 4.90
CA PHE A 51 -3.83 -4.19 4.94
C PHE A 51 -2.85 -4.62 6.04
N ILE A 52 -3.24 -5.45 7.01
CA ILE A 52 -2.37 -5.86 8.11
C ILE A 52 -2.23 -7.37 8.16
N GLU A 53 -3.35 -8.11 8.15
CA GLU A 53 -3.35 -9.53 8.50
C GLU A 53 -3.29 -10.49 7.30
N CYS A 54 -3.69 -10.03 6.11
CA CYS A 54 -3.68 -10.86 4.90
C CYS A 54 -2.24 -11.23 4.52
N TRP A 55 -2.03 -12.42 3.97
CA TRP A 55 -0.70 -12.92 3.59
C TRP A 55 0.08 -11.94 2.73
N ASP A 56 -0.54 -11.38 1.69
CA ASP A 56 0.08 -10.35 0.83
C ASP A 56 0.56 -9.12 1.62
N ALA A 57 -0.22 -8.68 2.62
CA ALA A 57 0.15 -7.56 3.46
C ALA A 57 1.31 -7.91 4.39
N VAL A 58 1.22 -9.04 5.09
CA VAL A 58 2.26 -9.52 6.01
C VAL A 58 3.61 -9.65 5.31
N PHE A 59 3.66 -10.29 4.15
CA PHE A 59 4.90 -10.45 3.40
C PHE A 59 5.43 -9.13 2.85
N HIS A 60 4.56 -8.27 2.33
CA HIS A 60 4.97 -6.95 1.83
C HIS A 60 5.58 -6.08 2.94
N TRP A 61 4.92 -6.01 4.10
CA TRP A 61 5.42 -5.23 5.23
C TRP A 61 6.73 -5.78 5.78
N ASP A 62 6.85 -7.09 5.96
CA ASP A 62 8.08 -7.72 6.45
C ASP A 62 9.28 -7.43 5.54
N ILE A 63 9.10 -7.57 4.22
CA ILE A 63 10.16 -7.25 3.24
C ILE A 63 10.49 -5.76 3.29
N LEU A 64 9.48 -4.89 3.31
CA LEU A 64 9.68 -3.44 3.32
C LEU A 64 10.43 -2.98 4.58
N GLN A 65 10.02 -3.43 5.77
CA GLN A 65 10.65 -3.07 7.04
C GLN A 65 12.10 -3.57 7.10
N ARG A 66 12.38 -4.77 6.59
CA ARG A 66 13.75 -5.30 6.50
C ARG A 66 14.62 -4.51 5.53
N THR A 67 14.07 -4.10 4.38
CA THR A 67 14.79 -3.26 3.41
C THR A 67 15.06 -1.88 3.98
N LEU A 68 14.09 -1.24 4.62
CA LEU A 68 14.24 0.09 5.23
C LEU A 68 15.01 0.09 6.55
N ARG A 69 15.21 -1.09 7.17
CA ARG A 69 15.73 -1.25 8.54
C ARG A 69 14.98 -0.39 9.56
N LYS A 70 13.67 -0.22 9.34
CA LYS A 70 12.80 0.65 10.13
C LYS A 70 11.56 -0.10 10.59
N ASP A 71 11.22 0.06 11.86
CA ASP A 71 9.94 -0.41 12.37
C ASP A 71 8.83 0.59 11.97
N LEU A 72 7.87 0.10 11.19
CA LEU A 72 6.74 0.90 10.70
C LEU A 72 5.52 0.59 11.55
N PRO A 73 4.66 1.58 11.86
CA PRO A 73 3.47 1.37 12.68
C PRO A 73 2.39 0.61 11.89
N ILE A 74 2.53 -0.71 11.74
CA ILE A 74 1.55 -1.58 11.05
C ILE A 74 0.43 -1.96 12.04
N THR A 75 -0.35 -0.95 12.43
CA THR A 75 -1.51 -1.08 13.32
C THR A 75 -2.74 -0.42 12.70
N PRO A 76 -3.98 -0.71 13.15
CA PRO A 76 -5.17 -0.05 12.63
C PRO A 76 -5.10 1.48 12.70
N TYR A 77 -4.48 2.02 13.75
CA TYR A 77 -4.19 3.45 13.86
C TYR A 77 -3.10 3.87 12.86
N GLY A 78 -2.00 3.13 12.80
CA GLY A 78 -0.86 3.48 11.97
C GLY A 78 -1.15 3.53 10.47
N ILE A 79 -1.94 2.59 9.94
CA ILE A 79 -2.34 2.58 8.52
C ILE A 79 -3.31 3.72 8.17
N ARG A 80 -4.06 4.25 9.14
CA ARG A 80 -5.04 5.34 8.94
C ARG A 80 -4.44 6.73 9.08
N PHE A 81 -3.44 6.89 9.94
CA PHE A 81 -2.89 8.19 10.30
C PHE A 81 -1.41 8.39 9.91
N LEU A 82 -0.71 7.31 9.52
CA LEU A 82 0.70 7.35 9.13
C LEU A 82 1.58 8.12 10.14
N PRO A 83 1.58 7.76 11.45
CA PRO A 83 2.32 8.46 12.49
C PRO A 83 3.81 8.11 12.47
N THR A 84 4.45 8.16 11.30
CA THR A 84 5.88 7.89 11.13
C THR A 84 6.69 9.16 11.32
N LEU A 85 7.79 9.05 12.06
CA LEU A 85 8.80 10.09 12.12
C LEU A 85 9.65 10.03 10.84
N ASN A 86 9.70 11.12 10.08
CA ASN A 86 10.57 11.26 8.92
C ASN A 86 12.00 11.57 9.40
N GLU A 87 12.65 10.56 9.97
CA GLU A 87 14.05 10.59 10.38
C GLU A 87 14.97 10.78 9.17
N ASP A 88 16.03 11.57 9.34
CA ASP A 88 17.01 11.88 8.28
C ASP A 88 16.37 12.36 6.97
N THR A 89 15.23 13.05 7.07
CA THR A 89 14.40 13.54 5.94
C THR A 89 13.79 12.46 5.04
N VAL A 90 13.95 11.18 5.40
CA VAL A 90 13.37 10.05 4.67
C VAL A 90 11.84 10.07 4.85
N PRO A 91 11.05 10.12 3.76
CA PRO A 91 9.60 10.18 3.83
C PRO A 91 8.99 8.78 4.04
N TYR A 92 9.07 8.25 5.25
CA TYR A 92 8.54 6.91 5.58
C TYR A 92 7.02 6.84 5.45
N ASP A 93 6.32 7.92 5.80
CA ASP A 93 4.89 8.11 5.61
C ASP A 93 4.47 7.85 4.15
N MET A 94 5.26 8.36 3.21
CA MET A 94 5.06 8.19 1.79
C MET A 94 5.23 6.75 1.33
N PHE A 95 6.29 6.06 1.80
CA PHE A 95 6.50 4.66 1.46
C PHE A 95 5.39 3.77 2.02
N MET A 96 4.90 4.07 3.23
CA MET A 96 3.72 3.41 3.80
C MET A 96 2.46 3.68 2.97
N LEU A 97 2.21 4.93 2.61
CA LEU A 97 1.07 5.34 1.80
C LEU A 97 1.04 4.63 0.44
N LEU A 98 2.17 4.58 -0.25
CA LEU A 98 2.29 3.86 -1.53
C LEU A 98 2.05 2.36 -1.33
N SER A 99 2.62 1.77 -0.28
CA SER A 99 2.44 0.35 0.04
C SER A 99 0.96 0.00 0.24
N LEU A 100 0.24 0.81 1.02
CA LEU A 100 -1.21 0.65 1.24
C LEU A 100 -1.99 0.73 -0.08
N HIS A 101 -1.67 1.71 -0.93
CA HIS A 101 -2.32 1.84 -2.23
C HIS A 101 -2.00 0.66 -3.17
N CYS A 102 -0.77 0.15 -3.15
CA CYS A 102 -0.36 -1.02 -3.95
C CYS A 102 -1.04 -2.31 -3.47
N LEU A 103 -1.18 -2.50 -2.14
CA LEU A 103 -1.95 -3.58 -1.54
C LEU A 103 -3.40 -3.54 -2.02
N TRP A 104 -4.00 -2.34 -2.00
CA TRP A 104 -5.36 -2.13 -2.47
C TRP A 104 -5.50 -2.45 -3.96
N LYS A 105 -4.59 -1.94 -4.79
CA LYS A 105 -4.57 -2.16 -6.25
C LYS A 105 -4.48 -3.64 -6.60
N SER A 106 -3.54 -4.37 -6.00
CA SER A 106 -3.37 -5.81 -6.23
C SER A 106 -4.63 -6.59 -5.85
N ARG A 107 -5.24 -6.27 -4.71
CA ARG A 107 -6.53 -6.85 -4.28
C ARG A 107 -7.66 -6.53 -5.25
N MET A 108 -7.69 -5.31 -5.76
CA MET A 108 -8.74 -4.87 -6.68
C MET A 108 -8.67 -5.56 -8.03
N ASP A 109 -7.47 -5.84 -8.52
CA ASP A 109 -7.30 -6.59 -9.76
C ASP A 109 -7.91 -8.00 -9.64
N VAL A 110 -7.68 -8.68 -8.51
CA VAL A 110 -8.28 -10.00 -8.23
C VAL A 110 -9.80 -9.88 -8.11
N ARG A 111 -10.30 -8.86 -7.40
CA ARG A 111 -11.74 -8.64 -7.21
C ARG A 111 -12.47 -8.36 -8.53
N HIS A 112 -11.85 -7.58 -9.42
CA HIS A 112 -12.44 -7.19 -10.71
C HIS A 112 -12.16 -8.20 -11.82
N MET A 113 -11.47 -9.31 -11.50
CA MET A 113 -11.11 -10.34 -12.47
C MET A 113 -10.31 -9.76 -13.65
N GLU A 114 -9.37 -8.86 -13.35
CA GLU A 114 -8.45 -8.33 -14.35
C GLU A 114 -7.71 -9.47 -15.06
N LEU A 115 -7.48 -9.34 -16.37
CA LEU A 115 -6.87 -10.39 -17.20
C LEU A 115 -5.48 -10.82 -16.70
N ASN A 116 -4.73 -9.90 -16.09
CA ASN A 116 -3.40 -10.14 -15.56
C ASN A 116 -3.25 -9.42 -14.20
N PRO A 117 -3.77 -10.00 -13.11
CA PRO A 117 -3.70 -9.37 -11.80
C PRO A 117 -2.25 -9.32 -11.33
N ARG A 118 -1.78 -8.12 -10.99
CA ARG A 118 -0.37 -7.93 -10.61
C ARG A 118 -0.18 -8.07 -9.10
N PRO A 119 0.93 -8.67 -8.65
CA PRO A 119 1.28 -8.71 -7.23
C PRO A 119 1.62 -7.31 -6.72
N VAL A 120 1.46 -7.11 -5.41
CA VAL A 120 1.74 -5.84 -4.69
C VAL A 120 3.10 -5.25 -5.05
N ARG A 121 4.13 -6.12 -5.15
CA ARG A 121 5.50 -5.75 -5.49
C ARG A 121 5.60 -5.00 -6.82
N GLU A 122 4.90 -5.46 -7.86
CA GLU A 122 4.98 -4.83 -9.19
C GLU A 122 4.38 -3.42 -9.17
N TYR A 123 3.22 -3.27 -8.51
CA TYR A 123 2.62 -1.95 -8.29
C TYR A 123 3.51 -1.02 -7.48
N PHE A 124 4.20 -1.56 -6.47
CA PHE A 124 5.09 -0.80 -5.62
C PHE A 124 6.32 -0.32 -6.39
N ILE A 125 7.01 -1.21 -7.12
CA ILE A 125 8.15 -0.85 -7.96
C ILE A 125 7.76 0.18 -9.03
N GLU A 126 6.62 0.00 -9.70
CA GLU A 126 6.13 0.99 -10.68
C GLU A 126 5.94 2.37 -10.03
N SER A 127 5.36 2.42 -8.83
CA SER A 127 5.15 3.66 -8.09
C SER A 127 6.49 4.31 -7.70
N LEU A 128 7.47 3.54 -7.23
CA LEU A 128 8.79 4.04 -6.87
C LEU A 128 9.58 4.53 -8.09
N CYS A 129 9.52 3.82 -9.22
CA CYS A 129 10.14 4.26 -10.48
C CYS A 129 9.55 5.59 -10.95
N TYR A 130 8.23 5.75 -10.88
CA TYR A 130 7.56 7.01 -11.18
C TYR A 130 8.06 8.14 -10.27
N MET A 131 8.20 7.88 -8.97
CA MET A 131 8.73 8.86 -8.03
C MET A 131 10.19 9.20 -8.29
N LYS A 132 11.01 8.20 -8.58
CA LYS A 132 12.43 8.37 -8.92
C LYS A 132 12.58 9.31 -10.12
N ALA A 133 11.78 9.10 -11.15
CA ALA A 133 11.75 9.96 -12.33
C ALA A 133 11.35 11.40 -11.98
N LEU A 134 10.40 11.60 -11.06
CA LEU A 134 10.00 12.95 -10.64
C LEU A 134 11.06 13.66 -9.80
N TYR A 135 11.74 12.96 -8.90
CA TYR A 135 12.84 13.55 -8.13
C TYR A 135 14.07 13.83 -8.98
N SER A 136 14.36 13.01 -10.01
CA SER A 136 15.46 13.29 -10.95
C SER A 136 15.26 14.53 -11.82
N LEU A 137 14.04 15.09 -11.85
CA LEU A 137 13.74 16.35 -12.55
C LEU A 137 13.90 17.58 -11.64
N GLN A 138 14.13 17.39 -10.34
CA GLN A 138 14.39 18.49 -9.41
C GLN A 138 15.85 18.92 -9.50
N GLU A 139 16.12 20.21 -9.25
CA GLU A 139 17.49 20.75 -9.29
C GLU A 139 18.39 20.11 -8.23
N ASP A 140 17.85 19.82 -7.05
CA ASP A 140 18.54 19.16 -5.95
C ASP A 140 18.00 17.75 -5.73
N GLU A 141 18.88 16.75 -5.80
CA GLU A 141 18.55 15.36 -5.49
C GLU A 141 18.29 15.21 -3.98
N PRO A 142 17.17 14.58 -3.56
CA PRO A 142 16.92 14.36 -2.14
C PRO A 142 18.02 13.49 -1.50
N PRO A 143 18.45 13.79 -0.26
CA PRO A 143 19.55 13.08 0.39
C PRO A 143 19.24 11.59 0.66
N TRP A 144 17.97 11.21 0.63
CA TRP A 144 17.47 9.84 0.82
C TRP A 144 17.25 9.07 -0.49
N MET A 145 17.72 9.56 -1.64
CA MET A 145 17.49 8.91 -2.94
C MET A 145 18.10 7.50 -3.04
N ASN A 146 19.15 7.22 -2.26
CA ASN A 146 19.69 5.87 -2.07
C ASN A 146 18.63 4.90 -1.52
N VAL A 147 17.79 5.32 -0.57
CA VAL A 147 16.68 4.51 -0.03
C VAL A 147 15.71 4.15 -1.16
N LEU A 148 15.37 5.12 -2.01
CA LEU A 148 14.49 4.87 -3.16
C LEU A 148 15.10 3.85 -4.13
N ASN A 149 16.40 3.93 -4.38
CA ASN A 149 17.13 2.99 -5.24
C ASN A 149 17.15 1.57 -4.67
N GLU A 150 17.28 1.41 -3.35
CA GLU A 150 17.19 0.11 -2.69
C GLU A 150 15.78 -0.48 -2.82
N LEU A 151 14.75 0.35 -2.63
CA LEU A 151 13.35 -0.07 -2.73
C LEU A 151 12.92 -0.45 -4.15
N VAL A 152 13.48 0.16 -5.21
CA VAL A 152 13.20 -0.26 -6.60
C VAL A 152 13.69 -1.70 -6.84
N ASN A 153 14.69 -2.16 -6.10
CA ASN A 153 15.24 -3.51 -6.18
C ASN A 153 14.62 -4.47 -5.14
N LEU A 154 13.40 -4.17 -4.64
CA LEU A 154 12.73 -4.98 -3.63
C LEU A 154 12.73 -6.46 -4.04
N LYS A 155 13.12 -7.35 -3.11
CA LYS A 155 13.20 -8.79 -3.39
C LYS A 155 11.82 -9.38 -3.68
N ARG A 156 11.79 -10.43 -4.49
CA ARG A 156 10.57 -11.25 -4.68
C ARG A 156 10.41 -12.20 -3.49
N PHE A 157 9.17 -12.41 -3.07
CA PHE A 157 8.76 -13.50 -2.19
C PHE A 157 8.45 -14.75 -3.02
#